data_AF-A0A957V0K7-F1
#
_entry.id   AF-A0A957V0K7-F1
#
_cell.length_a   1.000
_cell.length_b   1.000
_cell.length_c   1.000
_cell.angle_alpha   90.00
_cell.angle_beta   90.00
_cell.angle_gamma   90.00
#
_symmetry.space_group_name_H-M   'P 1'
#
loop_
_entity.id
_entity.type
_entity.pdbx_description
1 polymer ?
#
loop_
_entity_poly.entity_id
_entity_poly.type
_entity_poly.pdbx_seq_one_letter_code
_entity_poly.pdbx_strand_id
1 'polypeptide(L)' 'MHTSGDAALLAAWEAGRRQSPPARALSLLASTGVETATLANWPLGRRDSALLDLRAARFGPRITGLTHCPACG' A
#
# COMPACT_ATOMS: atom_id res chain seq x y z
N MET A 1 5.81 19.61 -14.15
CA MET A 1 4.91 18.52 -14.58
C MET A 1 4.42 17.83 -13.31
N HIS A 2 3.20 18.10 -12.87
CA HIS A 2 2.65 17.47 -11.67
C HIS A 2 2.23 16.05 -12.03
N THR A 3 2.89 15.05 -11.45
CA THR A 3 2.48 13.65 -11.58
C THR A 3 1.10 13.51 -10.93
N SER A 4 0.11 12.98 -11.66
CA SER A 4 -1.20 12.67 -11.08
C SER A 4 -1.05 11.65 -9.95
N GLY A 5 -2.01 11.62 -9.02
CA GLY A 5 -1.96 10.70 -7.86
C GLY A 5 -1.83 9.22 -8.27
N ASP A 6 -2.41 8.84 -9.42
CA ASP A 6 -2.35 7.46 -9.91
C ASP A 6 -0.99 7.10 -10.53
N ALA A 7 -0.37 8.04 -11.26
CA ALA A 7 0.98 7.83 -11.79
C ALA A 7 2.03 7.80 -10.67
N ALA A 8 1.86 8.60 -9.61
CA ALA A 8 2.72 8.56 -8.43
C ALA A 8 2.58 7.22 -7.67
N LEU A 9 1.35 6.72 -7.53
CA LEU A 9 1.09 5.41 -6.93
C LEU A 9 1.71 4.27 -7.74
N LEU A 10 1.60 4.31 -9.07
CA LEU A 10 2.22 3.31 -9.95
C LEU A 10 3.75 3.32 -9.83
N ALA A 11 4.37 4.50 -9.84
CA ALA A 11 5.82 4.63 -9.66
C ALA A 11 6.28 4.09 -8.29
N ALA A 12 5.53 4.38 -7.22
CA ALA A 12 5.80 3.84 -5.89
C ALA A 12 5.67 2.31 -5.85
N TRP A 13 4.66 1.75 -6.53
CA TRP A 13 4.47 0.31 -6.65
C TRP A 13 5.65 -0.38 -7.36
N GLU A 14 6.10 0.19 -8.48
CA GLU A 14 7.24 -0.34 -9.25
C GLU A 14 8.54 -0.31 -8.44
N ALA A 15 8.83 0.82 -7.80
CA ALA A 15 10.00 0.95 -6.92
C ALA A 15 9.94 -0.02 -5.73
N GLY A 16 8.75 -0.24 -5.19
CA GLY A 16 8.47 -1.09 -4.04
C GLY A 16 8.70 -2.58 -4.27
N ARG A 17 8.84 -3.06 -5.52
CA ARG A 17 9.01 -4.49 -5.83
C ARG A 17 10.27 -5.12 -5.23
N ARG A 18 11.31 -4.32 -4.98
CA ARG A 18 12.59 -4.77 -4.40
C ARG A 18 12.71 -4.49 -2.90
N GLN A 19 11.68 -3.91 -2.30
CA GLN A 19 11.70 -3.50 -0.90
C GLN A 19 11.13 -4.59 0.01
N SER A 20 11.52 -4.57 1.29
CA SER A 20 10.85 -5.38 2.30
C SER A 20 9.37 -4.98 2.43
N PRO A 21 8.48 -5.88 2.90
CA PRO A 21 7.05 -5.56 3.01
C PRO A 21 6.76 -4.27 3.81
N PRO A 22 7.42 -3.98 4.96
CA PRO A 22 7.21 -2.73 5.69
C PRO A 22 7.70 -1.49 4.92
N ALA A 23 8.82 -1.57 4.21
CA ALA A 23 9.33 -0.45 3.42
C ALA A 23 8.42 -0.15 2.22
N ARG A 24 7.93 -1.20 1.55
CA ARG A 24 6.95 -1.09 0.45
C ARG A 24 5.65 -0.42 0.91
N ALA A 25 5.14 -0.82 2.06
CA ALA A 25 3.97 -0.19 2.68
C ALA A 25 4.15 1.33 2.84
N LEU A 26 5.31 1.76 3.36
CA LEU A 26 5.62 3.17 3.54
C LEU A 26 5.76 3.92 2.21
N SER A 27 6.43 3.32 1.21
CA SER A 27 6.56 3.93 -0.13
C SER A 27 5.20 4.13 -0.81
N LEU A 28 4.28 3.17 -0.68
CA LEU A 28 2.92 3.30 -1.23
C LEU A 28 2.13 4.40 -0.52
N LEU A 29 2.20 4.50 0.81
CA LEU A 29 1.52 5.56 1.55
C LEU A 29 2.13 6.94 1.29
N ALA A 30 3.44 7.03 1.08
CA ALA A 30 4.11 8.29 0.77
C ALA A 30 3.64 8.89 -0.56
N SER A 31 3.13 8.07 -1.50
CA SER A 31 2.55 8.57 -2.75
C SER A 31 1.28 9.40 -2.54
N THR A 32 0.73 9.44 -1.32
CA THR A 32 -0.39 10.30 -0.93
C THR A 32 0.04 11.70 -0.47
N GLY A 33 1.36 11.97 -0.45
CA GLY A 33 1.93 13.26 -0.03
C GLY A 33 2.28 13.33 1.47
N VAL A 34 2.14 12.23 2.22
CA VAL A 34 2.56 12.16 3.61
C VAL A 34 4.04 11.74 3.69
N GLU A 35 4.82 12.46 4.50
CA GLU A 35 6.23 12.16 4.71
C GLU A 35 6.48 10.75 5.26
N THR A 36 7.50 10.07 4.70
CA THR A 36 7.84 8.69 5.07
C THR A 36 8.19 8.56 6.56
N ALA A 37 8.89 9.56 7.12
CA ALA A 37 9.24 9.59 8.54
C ALA A 37 8.00 9.65 9.44
N THR A 38 6.98 10.40 9.04
CA THR A 38 5.70 10.47 9.76
C THR A 38 4.98 9.13 9.71
N LEU A 39 4.94 8.48 8.54
CA LEU A 39 4.32 7.18 8.34
C LEU A 39 5.04 6.07 9.13
N ALA A 40 6.37 6.14 9.26
CA ALA A 40 7.16 5.20 10.02
C ALA A 40 6.80 5.21 11.52
N ASN A 41 6.41 6.38 12.04
CA ASN A 41 5.97 6.57 13.43
C ASN A 41 4.50 6.18 13.68
N TRP A 42 3.74 5.85 12.64
CA TRP A 42 2.37 5.39 12.84
C TRP A 42 2.33 4.01 13.49
N PRO A 43 1.37 3.75 14.40
CA PRO A 43 1.04 2.40 14.84
C PRO A 43 0.77 1.51 13.62
N LEU A 44 1.19 0.24 13.71
CA LEU A 44 1.07 -0.71 12.61
C LEU A 44 -0.37 -0.82 12.09
N GLY A 45 -1.35 -0.97 12.99
CA GLY A 45 -2.76 -1.08 12.60
C GLY A 45 -3.28 0.15 11.86
N ARG A 46 -2.81 1.36 12.21
CA ARG A 46 -3.18 2.60 11.47
C ARG A 46 -2.59 2.59 10.07
N ARG A 47 -1.35 2.13 9.93
CA ARG A 47 -0.65 2.03 8.63
C ARG A 47 -1.34 1.04 7.71
N ASP A 48 -1.70 -0.13 8.23
CA ASP A 48 -2.37 -1.18 7.47
C ASP A 48 -3.79 -0.74 7.06
N SER A 49 -4.54 -0.09 7.95
CA SER A 49 -5.85 0.49 7.63
C SER A 49 -5.72 1.51 6.48
N ALA A 50 -4.75 2.42 6.55
CA ALA A 50 -4.56 3.43 5.50
C ALA A 50 -4.17 2.81 4.15
N LEU A 51 -3.44 1.69 4.14
CA LEU A 51 -3.16 0.96 2.90
C LEU A 51 -4.42 0.33 2.30
N LEU A 52 -5.29 -0.23 3.13
CA LEU A 52 -6.58 -0.77 2.69
C LEU A 52 -7.48 0.33 2.15
N ASP A 53 -7.51 1.50 2.80
CA ASP A 53 -8.27 2.67 2.35
C ASP A 53 -7.74 3.18 1.00
N LEU A 54 -6.42 3.31 0.87
CA LEU A 54 -5.77 3.69 -0.40
C LEU A 54 -6.11 2.71 -1.53
N ARG A 55 -6.04 1.40 -1.24
CA ARG A 55 -6.44 0.36 -2.20
C ARG A 55 -7.91 0.49 -2.57
N ALA A 56 -8.80 0.63 -1.58
CA ALA A 56 -10.23 0.73 -1.81
C ALA A 56 -10.61 1.95 -2.65
N ALA A 57 -9.93 3.07 -2.44
CA ALA A 57 -10.12 4.31 -3.21
C ALA A 57 -9.66 4.21 -4.68
N ARG A 58 -8.90 3.18 -5.06
CA ARG A 58 -8.39 3.00 -6.43
C ARG A 58 -8.96 1.79 -7.16
N PHE A 59 -9.23 0.72 -6.43
CA PHE A 59 -9.67 -0.56 -7.00
C PHE A 59 -11.06 -0.99 -6.49
N GLY A 60 -11.68 -0.17 -5.64
CA GLY A 60 -12.92 -0.50 -4.96
C GLY A 60 -12.71 -1.34 -3.68
N PRO A 61 -13.74 -1.41 -2.82
CA PRO A 61 -13.61 -1.98 -1.47
C PRO A 61 -13.48 -3.50 -1.44
N ARG A 62 -13.77 -4.20 -2.55
CA ARG A 62 -13.76 -5.67 -2.60
C ARG A 62 -12.34 -6.19 -2.83
N ILE A 63 -11.90 -7.11 -1.96
CA ILE A 63 -10.67 -7.90 -2.11
C ILE A 63 -11.09 -9.35 -2.36
N THR A 64 -10.70 -9.89 -3.51
CA THR A 64 -10.84 -11.32 -3.79
C THR A 64 -9.58 -12.03 -3.31
N GLY A 65 -9.73 -12.94 -2.36
CA GLY A 65 -8.64 -13.78 -1.85
C GLY A 65 -8.88 -15.24 -2.19
N LEU A 66 -7.82 -15.96 -2.53
CA LEU A 66 -7.81 -17.41 -2.62
C LEU A 66 -6.79 -17.92 -1.61
N THR A 67 -7.17 -18.93 -0.85
CA THR A 67 -6.27 -19.65 0.06
C THR A 67 -6.51 -21.14 -0.09
N HIS A 68 -5.46 -21.93 0.07
CA HIS A 68 -5.57 -23.38 0.13
C HIS A 68 -6.29 -23.79 1.43
N CYS A 69 -7.13 -24.83 1.37
CA CYS A 69 -7.63 -25.46 2.58
C CYS A 69 -6.46 -26.07 3.35
N PRO A 70 -6.32 -25.79 4.66
CA PRO A 70 -5.26 -26.40 5.45
C PRO A 70 -5.40 -27.93 5.58
N ALA A 71 -6.57 -28.50 5.25
CA ALA A 71 -6.80 -29.94 5.30
C ALA A 71 -6.56 -30.67 3.96
N CYS A 72 -6.84 -30.03 2.82
CA CYS A 72 -6.87 -30.73 1.52
C CYS A 72 -6.40 -29.91 0.30
N GLY A 73 -6.04 -28.63 0.46
CA GLY A 73 -5.69 -27.73 -0.64
C GLY A 73 -6.78 -26.77 -1.06
#